data_AF-A0A8H3L8D6-F1
#
_entry.id   AF-A0A8H3L8D6-F1
#
_cell.length_a   1.000
_cell.length_b   1.000
_cell.length_c   1.000
_cell.angle_alpha   90.00
_cell.angle_beta   90.00
_cell.angle_gamma   90.00
#
_symmetry.space_group_name_H-M   'P 1'
#
loop_
_entity.id
_entity.type
_entity.pdbx_description
1 polymer ?
#
loop_
_entity_poly.entity_id
_entity_poly.type
_entity_poly.pdbx_seq_one_letter_code
_entity_poly.pdbx_strand_id
1 'polypeptide(L)'
;MLRVLKSLNKFKKVENDVIIYVGEGPDIKEFRSYSKTLCNKSEYFKKILSDENIEKENGSCIIKIPNINTEIFEIIIKNINGTEDLNKKTGIEILNIIIASDDLKLSYLVKQAEDFFMKHRQLLRNEPVEILQLTFHHKTFKDILDRNDLNLIEIKIWDNLIKWISAQEKTLTKNQFNRFISLIRFYDISSEDYFHKVKPYKEFLSKDMQEEILKFHMIPEYKPILVNFLPRRNYSVTSILINQDHFALFANWIDRKHRYCNFILLYRASRDGKTAAAFHNRCDNRGATIVVVKIKNSEQIAGGYNPLSWDSSGSNKSTKESFLFNFMDKNDFQSANVVNSKGDQYSLV
;
A
#
# COMPACT_ATOMS: atom_id res chain seq x y z
N MET A 1 -26.03 59.56 -8.18
CA MET A 1 -24.61 59.14 -8.12
C MET A 1 -24.12 58.84 -6.69
N LEU A 2 -24.35 59.72 -5.69
CA LEU A 2 -23.96 59.49 -4.28
C LEU A 2 -24.65 58.30 -3.56
N ARG A 3 -25.90 57.94 -3.93
CA ARG A 3 -26.58 56.75 -3.38
C ARG A 3 -26.00 55.42 -3.89
N VAL A 4 -25.44 55.41 -5.10
CA VAL A 4 -24.80 54.24 -5.74
C VAL A 4 -23.40 54.02 -5.14
N LEU A 5 -22.66 55.09 -4.84
CA LEU A 5 -21.37 55.00 -4.14
C LEU A 5 -21.50 54.50 -2.69
N LYS A 6 -22.57 54.88 -1.97
CA LYS A 6 -22.87 54.32 -0.63
C LYS A 6 -23.27 52.84 -0.65
N SER A 7 -23.76 52.31 -1.78
CA SER A 7 -24.06 50.88 -1.94
C SER A 7 -22.84 50.07 -2.40
N LEU A 8 -21.90 50.68 -3.13
CA LEU A 8 -20.61 50.06 -3.48
C LEU A 8 -19.67 49.91 -2.27
N ASN A 9 -19.73 50.81 -1.28
CA ASN A 9 -19.01 50.66 0.00
C ASN A 9 -19.62 49.61 0.96
N LYS A 10 -20.70 48.91 0.55
CA LYS A 10 -21.29 47.82 1.32
C LYS A 10 -20.79 46.43 0.91
N PHE A 11 -19.96 46.35 -0.14
CA PHE A 11 -19.01 45.26 -0.28
C PHE A 11 -17.81 45.56 0.62
N LYS A 12 -18.02 45.49 1.94
CA LYS A 12 -16.91 45.15 2.83
C LYS A 12 -16.31 43.91 2.20
N LYS A 13 -15.05 44.00 1.76
CA LYS A 13 -14.19 42.84 1.56
C LYS A 13 -14.47 41.96 2.78
N VAL A 14 -15.13 40.83 2.59
CA VAL A 14 -15.51 39.97 3.71
C VAL A 14 -14.16 39.49 4.23
N GLU A 15 -13.67 40.10 5.30
CA GLU A 15 -12.43 39.69 5.92
C GLU A 15 -12.65 38.29 6.49
N ASN A 16 -11.64 37.45 6.35
CA ASN A 16 -11.65 36.11 6.90
C ASN A 16 -11.91 36.20 8.41
N ASP A 17 -12.98 35.57 8.88
CA ASP A 17 -13.42 35.61 10.28
C ASP A 17 -12.77 34.52 11.14
N VAL A 18 -11.89 33.71 10.55
CA VAL A 18 -11.11 32.67 11.23
C VAL A 18 -9.63 32.74 10.84
N ILE A 19 -8.76 32.69 11.85
CA ILE A 19 -7.32 32.53 11.74
C ILE A 19 -6.94 31.17 12.33
N ILE A 20 -6.21 30.36 11.57
CA ILE A 20 -5.77 29.02 11.95
C ILE A 20 -4.24 29.00 11.96
N TYR A 21 -3.65 28.75 13.11
CA TYR A 21 -2.21 28.51 13.25
C TYR A 21 -1.96 27.00 13.23
N VAL A 22 -1.11 26.55 12.31
CA VAL A 22 -0.83 25.12 12.10
C VAL A 22 0.66 24.85 12.22
N GLY A 23 1.03 23.72 12.83
CA GLY A 23 2.41 23.31 13.08
C GLY A 23 2.90 23.63 14.50
N GLU A 24 4.14 23.25 14.79
CA GLU A 24 4.81 23.49 16.08
C GLU A 24 6.19 24.14 15.88
N GLY A 25 6.66 24.84 16.91
CA GLY A 25 8.00 25.42 16.93
C GLY A 25 8.23 26.43 15.79
N PRO A 26 9.36 26.36 15.07
CA PRO A 26 9.68 27.31 13.99
C PRO A 26 8.80 27.14 12.74
N ASP A 27 8.07 26.04 12.61
CA ASP A 27 7.31 25.68 11.41
C ASP A 27 5.83 26.08 11.47
N ILE A 28 5.45 26.99 12.38
CA ILE A 28 4.08 27.49 12.48
C ILE A 28 3.73 28.36 11.29
N LYS A 29 2.59 28.08 10.64
CA LYS A 29 2.06 28.87 9.53
C LYS A 29 0.63 29.33 9.81
N GLU A 30 0.35 30.59 9.46
CA GLU A 30 -0.98 31.20 9.55
C GLU A 30 -1.80 30.92 8.29
N PHE A 31 -3.04 30.47 8.49
CA PHE A 31 -4.03 30.30 7.44
C PHE A 31 -5.28 31.11 7.78
N ARG A 32 -5.83 31.80 6.78
CA ARG A 32 -7.07 32.56 6.94
C ARG A 32 -8.19 31.93 6.12
N SER A 33 -9.37 31.81 6.72
CA SER A 33 -10.54 31.20 6.08
C SER A 33 -11.85 31.76 6.63
N TYR A 34 -12.96 31.29 6.07
CA TYR A 34 -14.30 31.66 6.50
C TYR A 34 -14.93 30.56 7.34
N SER A 35 -15.45 30.91 8.51
CA SER A 35 -16.15 30.02 9.44
C SER A 35 -17.22 29.20 8.73
N LYS A 36 -18.06 29.86 7.92
CA LYS A 36 -19.12 29.21 7.14
C LYS A 36 -18.58 28.15 6.18
N THR A 37 -17.47 28.43 5.51
CA THR A 37 -16.84 27.48 4.58
C THR A 37 -16.28 26.27 5.31
N LEU A 38 -15.58 26.48 6.42
CA LEU A 38 -15.03 25.42 7.26
C LEU A 38 -16.13 24.53 7.87
N CYS A 39 -17.13 25.14 8.53
CA CYS A 39 -18.22 24.44 9.20
C CYS A 39 -19.09 23.62 8.24
N ASN A 40 -19.25 24.05 6.99
CA ASN A 40 -20.00 23.31 5.98
C ASN A 40 -19.31 22.01 5.56
N LYS A 41 -17.99 21.90 5.76
CA LYS A 41 -17.18 20.77 5.28
C LYS A 41 -16.64 19.90 6.41
N SER A 42 -16.54 20.43 7.63
CA SER A 42 -15.88 19.79 8.77
C SER A 42 -16.71 19.92 10.05
N GLU A 43 -17.04 18.77 10.65
CA GLU A 43 -17.68 18.73 11.97
C GLU A 43 -16.72 19.16 13.10
N TYR A 44 -15.40 18.99 12.92
CA TYR A 44 -14.40 19.52 13.85
C TYR A 44 -14.48 21.04 13.93
N PHE A 45 -14.44 21.71 12.78
CA PHE A 45 -14.52 23.17 12.73
C PHE A 45 -15.88 23.68 13.20
N LYS A 46 -16.96 22.99 12.87
CA LYS A 46 -18.30 23.31 13.36
C LYS A 46 -18.39 23.24 14.89
N LYS A 47 -17.80 22.22 15.50
CA LYS A 47 -17.75 22.08 16.96
C LYS A 47 -16.91 23.18 17.61
N ILE A 48 -15.68 23.39 17.15
CA ILE A 48 -14.77 24.35 17.80
C ILE A 48 -15.25 25.79 17.62
N LEU A 49 -15.77 26.16 16.45
CA LEU A 49 -16.29 27.51 16.17
C LEU A 49 -17.64 27.78 16.83
N SER A 50 -18.32 26.75 17.34
CA SER A 50 -19.54 26.89 18.15
C SER A 50 -19.26 27.14 19.64
N ASP A 51 -18.00 27.06 20.07
CA ASP A 51 -17.61 27.34 21.45
C ASP A 51 -17.70 28.85 21.75
N GLU A 52 -18.47 29.20 22.77
CA GLU A 52 -18.63 30.59 23.22
C GLU A 52 -17.33 31.19 23.76
N ASN A 53 -16.42 30.35 24.24
CA ASN A 53 -15.14 30.76 24.85
C ASN A 53 -13.98 30.79 23.85
N ILE A 54 -14.25 30.63 22.55
CA ILE A 54 -13.19 30.63 21.54
C ILE A 54 -12.38 31.94 21.56
N GLU A 55 -11.05 31.79 21.51
CA GLU A 55 -10.11 32.91 21.47
C GLU A 55 -10.37 33.77 20.22
N LYS A 56 -10.32 35.10 20.37
CA LYS A 56 -10.54 36.05 19.28
C LYS A 56 -9.46 37.12 19.23
N GLU A 57 -9.02 37.44 18.03
CA GLU A 57 -8.07 38.52 17.76
C GLU A 57 -8.65 39.40 16.65
N ASN A 58 -8.79 40.70 16.92
CA ASN A 58 -9.35 41.68 15.99
C ASN A 58 -10.73 41.30 15.39
N GLY A 59 -11.52 40.54 16.14
CA GLY A 59 -12.84 40.06 15.71
C GLY A 59 -12.84 38.73 14.95
N SER A 60 -11.67 38.16 14.63
CA SER A 60 -11.53 36.83 14.03
C SER A 60 -11.31 35.76 15.11
N CYS A 61 -11.93 34.60 14.96
CA CYS A 61 -11.72 33.45 15.84
C CYS A 61 -10.35 32.81 15.58
N ILE A 62 -9.65 32.41 16.64
CA ILE A 62 -8.33 31.77 16.56
C ILE A 62 -8.46 30.27 16.82
N ILE A 63 -7.85 29.47 15.95
CA ILE A 63 -7.74 28.01 16.08
C ILE A 63 -6.26 27.63 15.99
N LYS A 64 -5.80 26.72 16.85
CA LYS A 64 -4.43 26.22 16.88
C LYS A 64 -4.43 24.71 16.62
N ILE A 65 -3.68 24.26 15.62
CA ILE A 65 -3.62 22.87 15.17
C ILE A 65 -2.15 22.43 15.08
N PRO A 66 -1.52 22.08 16.21
CA PRO A 66 -0.09 21.80 16.25
C PRO A 66 0.32 20.52 15.51
N ASN A 67 -0.54 19.49 15.55
CA ASN A 67 -0.19 18.12 15.12
C ASN A 67 -0.36 17.86 13.61
N ILE A 68 -0.45 18.91 12.78
CA ILE A 68 -0.60 18.76 11.32
C ILE A 68 0.54 19.49 10.62
N ASN A 69 1.18 18.83 9.66
CA ASN A 69 2.19 19.44 8.80
C ASN A 69 1.57 20.58 7.96
N THR A 70 2.28 21.71 7.87
CA THR A 70 1.75 22.93 7.23
C THR A 70 1.52 22.79 5.73
N GLU A 71 2.33 22.02 5.02
CA GLU A 71 2.16 21.75 3.58
C GLU A 71 0.90 20.91 3.33
N ILE A 72 0.68 19.90 4.19
CA ILE A 72 -0.51 19.05 4.13
C ILE A 72 -1.76 19.86 4.44
N PHE A 73 -1.72 20.72 5.45
CA PHE A 73 -2.86 21.59 5.77
C PHE A 73 -3.15 22.59 4.64
N GLU A 74 -2.13 23.08 3.95
CA GLU A 74 -2.32 23.93 2.77
C GLU A 74 -3.09 23.21 1.66
N ILE A 75 -2.82 21.92 1.44
CA ILE A 75 -3.59 21.10 0.49
C ILE A 75 -5.03 20.92 0.96
N ILE A 76 -5.23 20.69 2.26
CA ILE A 76 -6.57 20.52 2.86
C ILE A 76 -7.40 21.80 2.71
N ILE A 77 -6.85 22.96 3.04
CA ILE A 77 -7.60 24.22 2.98
C ILE A 77 -7.96 24.57 1.53
N LYS A 78 -7.07 24.30 0.56
CA LYS A 78 -7.38 24.46 -0.87
C LYS A 78 -8.48 23.50 -1.34
N ASN A 79 -8.53 22.27 -0.82
CA ASN A 79 -9.61 21.31 -1.07
C ASN A 79 -10.95 21.77 -0.47
N ILE A 80 -10.95 22.28 0.76
CA ILE A 80 -12.15 22.84 1.41
C ILE A 80 -12.72 23.98 0.55
N ASN A 81 -11.85 24.80 -0.03
CA ASN A 81 -12.21 25.91 -0.92
C ASN A 81 -12.57 25.46 -2.35
N GLY A 82 -12.41 24.18 -2.69
CA GLY A 82 -12.72 23.62 -4.01
C GLY A 82 -11.72 23.96 -5.12
N THR A 83 -10.46 24.25 -4.75
CA THR A 83 -9.42 24.76 -5.67
C THR A 83 -8.30 23.78 -5.97
N GLU A 84 -8.29 22.60 -5.35
CA GLU A 84 -7.22 21.61 -5.47
C GLU A 84 -7.74 20.28 -6.02
N ASP A 85 -6.91 19.61 -6.83
CA ASP A 85 -7.15 18.25 -7.31
C ASP A 85 -6.13 17.29 -6.69
N LEU A 86 -6.63 16.20 -6.09
CA LEU A 86 -5.82 15.13 -5.50
C LEU A 86 -5.01 14.36 -6.54
N ASN A 87 -5.39 14.39 -7.82
CA ASN A 87 -4.75 13.58 -8.88
C ASN A 87 -3.28 13.93 -9.16
N LYS A 88 -2.79 15.06 -8.66
CA LYS A 88 -1.40 15.51 -8.84
C LYS A 88 -0.49 15.20 -7.64
N LYS A 89 -1.00 14.53 -6.62
CA LYS A 89 -0.29 14.25 -5.37
C LYS A 89 0.41 12.90 -5.40
N THR A 90 1.53 12.83 -4.71
CA THR A 90 2.27 11.59 -4.42
C THR A 90 1.48 10.69 -3.47
N GLY A 91 1.87 9.42 -3.38
CA GLY A 91 1.29 8.48 -2.41
C GLY A 91 1.37 9.01 -0.98
N ILE A 92 2.55 9.46 -0.55
CA ILE A 92 2.80 10.00 0.79
C ILE A 92 1.91 11.21 1.09
N GLU A 93 1.78 12.13 0.15
CA GLU A 93 0.89 13.29 0.33
C GLU A 93 -0.56 12.87 0.51
N ILE A 94 -1.07 11.94 -0.32
CA ILE A 94 -2.43 11.42 -0.18
C ILE A 94 -2.64 10.76 1.18
N LEU A 95 -1.65 10.01 1.66
CA LEU A 95 -1.69 9.36 2.95
C LEU A 95 -1.77 10.38 4.10
N ASN A 96 -0.90 11.37 4.09
CA ASN A 96 -0.92 12.43 5.09
C ASN A 96 -2.22 13.26 5.03
N ILE A 97 -2.78 13.45 3.84
CA ILE A 97 -4.09 14.09 3.67
C ILE A 97 -5.19 13.27 4.33
N ILE A 98 -5.18 11.93 4.23
CA ILE A 98 -6.18 11.07 4.88
C ILE A 98 -6.13 11.24 6.41
N ILE A 99 -4.94 11.17 6.99
CA ILE A 99 -4.72 11.31 8.45
C ILE A 99 -5.24 12.65 8.94
N ALA A 100 -4.71 13.73 8.37
CA ALA A 100 -5.08 15.08 8.77
C ALA A 100 -6.55 15.38 8.50
N SER A 101 -7.14 14.83 7.43
CA SER A 101 -8.56 15.00 7.13
C SER A 101 -9.47 14.30 8.13
N ASP A 102 -9.10 13.13 8.64
CA ASP A 102 -9.88 12.44 9.66
C ASP A 102 -9.79 13.14 11.02
N ASP A 103 -8.61 13.66 11.39
CA ASP A 103 -8.43 14.48 12.60
C ASP A 103 -9.33 15.73 12.54
N LEU A 104 -9.41 16.35 11.37
CA LEU A 104 -10.28 17.49 11.08
C LEU A 104 -11.72 17.10 10.72
N LYS A 105 -12.09 15.82 10.83
CA LYS A 105 -13.45 15.30 10.56
C LYS A 105 -14.00 15.73 9.19
N LEU A 106 -13.16 15.71 8.16
CA LEU A 106 -13.45 15.99 6.76
C LEU A 106 -13.81 14.69 6.00
N SER A 107 -14.94 14.08 6.34
CA SER A 107 -15.34 12.74 5.84
C SER A 107 -15.37 12.63 4.31
N TYR A 108 -15.78 13.68 3.60
CA TYR A 108 -15.76 13.75 2.14
C TYR A 108 -14.34 13.66 1.57
N LEU A 109 -13.37 14.34 2.19
CA LEU A 109 -11.98 14.35 1.72
C LEU A 109 -11.30 13.02 2.03
N VAL A 110 -11.55 12.44 3.21
CA VAL A 110 -11.12 11.07 3.55
C VAL A 110 -11.59 10.09 2.47
N LYS A 111 -12.89 10.09 2.16
CA LYS A 111 -13.45 9.18 1.15
C LYS A 111 -12.82 9.36 -0.23
N GLN A 112 -12.64 10.60 -0.68
CA GLN A 112 -12.00 10.86 -1.98
C GLN A 112 -10.55 10.41 -2.03
N ALA A 113 -9.79 10.65 -0.96
CA ALA A 113 -8.40 10.25 -0.88
C ALA A 113 -8.26 8.72 -0.77
N GLU A 114 -9.15 8.05 -0.01
CA GLU A 114 -9.26 6.59 0.01
C GLU A 114 -9.57 6.02 -1.38
N ASP A 115 -10.56 6.58 -2.10
CA ASP A 115 -10.92 6.16 -3.46
C ASP A 115 -9.75 6.35 -4.44
N PHE A 116 -9.03 7.47 -4.34
CA PHE A 116 -7.83 7.73 -5.13
C PHE A 116 -6.74 6.68 -4.84
N PHE A 117 -6.49 6.42 -3.56
CA PHE A 117 -5.48 5.48 -3.10
C PHE A 117 -5.80 4.04 -3.53
N MET A 118 -7.08 3.68 -3.51
CA MET A 118 -7.61 2.39 -3.99
C MET A 118 -7.49 2.20 -5.50
N LYS A 119 -7.50 3.30 -6.27
CA LYS A 119 -7.25 3.28 -7.73
C LYS A 119 -5.75 3.25 -8.07
N HIS A 120 -4.90 3.83 -7.23
CA HIS A 120 -3.46 3.96 -7.45
C HIS A 120 -2.63 3.07 -6.51
N ARG A 121 -3.02 1.79 -6.36
CA ARG A 121 -2.44 0.82 -5.41
C ARG A 121 -0.94 0.55 -5.57
N GLN A 122 -0.33 0.96 -6.67
CA GLN A 122 1.13 0.82 -6.84
C GLN A 122 1.89 1.69 -5.85
N LEU A 123 1.27 2.79 -5.39
CA LEU A 123 1.76 3.64 -4.31
C LEU A 123 1.88 2.87 -2.98
N LEU A 124 1.08 1.80 -2.78
CA LEU A 124 1.16 0.95 -1.57
C LEU A 124 2.47 0.16 -1.47
N ARG A 125 3.12 -0.14 -2.61
CA ARG A 125 4.32 -0.97 -2.62
C ARG A 125 5.58 -0.19 -2.30
N ASN A 126 5.55 1.12 -2.55
CA ASN A 126 6.72 1.98 -2.42
C ASN A 126 6.86 2.55 -1.00
N GLU A 127 5.76 2.67 -0.24
CA GLU A 127 5.74 3.41 1.04
C GLU A 127 5.15 2.58 2.22
N PRO A 128 5.75 1.43 2.58
CA PRO A 128 5.21 0.52 3.58
C PRO A 128 5.19 1.05 5.02
N VAL A 129 6.01 2.05 5.38
CA VAL A 129 6.03 2.63 6.74
C VAL A 129 4.80 3.50 6.97
N GLU A 130 4.51 4.39 6.03
CA GLU A 130 3.40 5.34 6.06
C GLU A 130 2.06 4.61 6.00
N ILE A 131 2.00 3.48 5.28
CA ILE A 131 0.83 2.59 5.29
C ILE A 131 0.61 1.97 6.65
N LEU A 132 1.68 1.49 7.30
CA LEU A 132 1.56 0.96 8.66
C LEU A 132 1.13 2.06 9.64
N GLN A 133 1.67 3.27 9.52
CA GLN A 133 1.21 4.44 10.26
C GLN A 133 -0.28 4.71 10.07
N LEU A 134 -0.81 4.62 8.85
CA LEU A 134 -2.24 4.80 8.59
C LEU A 134 -3.11 3.71 9.16
N THR A 135 -2.64 2.46 9.09
CA THR A 135 -3.38 1.31 9.64
C THR A 135 -3.52 1.41 11.15
N PHE A 136 -2.62 2.16 11.81
CA PHE A 136 -2.76 2.53 13.20
C PHE A 136 -3.98 3.43 13.46
N HIS A 137 -4.10 4.48 12.66
CA HIS A 137 -5.03 5.59 12.86
C HIS A 137 -6.40 5.29 12.26
N HIS A 138 -6.47 4.47 11.21
CA HIS A 138 -7.69 4.22 10.45
C HIS A 138 -8.03 2.73 10.33
N LYS A 139 -9.24 2.40 10.79
CA LYS A 139 -9.79 1.03 10.70
C LYS A 139 -9.94 0.55 9.25
N THR A 140 -10.26 1.44 8.30
CA THR A 140 -10.38 1.11 6.87
C THR A 140 -9.08 0.54 6.29
N PHE A 141 -7.94 1.02 6.79
CA PHE A 141 -6.62 0.57 6.33
C PHE A 141 -6.21 -0.77 6.95
N LYS A 142 -6.80 -1.16 8.08
CA LYS A 142 -6.66 -2.54 8.59
C LYS A 142 -7.14 -3.56 7.55
N ASP A 143 -8.31 -3.31 6.95
CA ASP A 143 -8.86 -4.17 5.90
C ASP A 143 -7.95 -4.18 4.66
N ILE A 144 -7.14 -3.13 4.44
CA ILE A 144 -6.14 -3.08 3.37
C ILE A 144 -5.00 -4.08 3.65
N LEU A 145 -4.43 -4.10 4.86
CA LEU A 145 -3.39 -5.07 5.26
C LEU A 145 -3.87 -6.51 5.32
N ASP A 146 -5.16 -6.72 5.65
CA ASP A 146 -5.79 -8.04 5.64
C ASP A 146 -5.96 -8.61 4.21
N ARG A 147 -5.83 -7.78 3.16
CA ARG A 147 -5.90 -8.26 1.78
C ARG A 147 -4.61 -8.95 1.34
N ASN A 148 -4.79 -10.15 0.80
CA ASN A 148 -3.69 -10.96 0.23
C ASN A 148 -3.11 -10.40 -1.08
N ASP A 149 -3.70 -9.36 -1.68
CA ASP A 149 -3.35 -8.82 -3.01
C ASP A 149 -2.24 -7.75 -2.98
N LEU A 150 -1.87 -7.24 -1.80
CA LEU A 150 -0.86 -6.18 -1.68
C LEU A 150 0.57 -6.68 -1.87
N ASN A 151 0.78 -8.01 -1.81
CA ASN A 151 2.09 -8.64 -1.99
C ASN A 151 3.21 -8.01 -1.15
N LEU A 152 2.88 -7.56 0.07
CA LEU A 152 3.85 -7.00 1.00
C LEU A 152 4.71 -8.11 1.60
N ILE A 153 6.03 -8.01 1.48
CA ILE A 153 6.96 -8.95 2.10
C ILE A 153 6.84 -8.82 3.62
N GLU A 154 6.53 -9.91 4.32
CA GLU A 154 6.22 -9.89 5.75
C GLU A 154 7.40 -9.37 6.60
N ILE A 155 8.65 -9.69 6.20
CA ILE A 155 9.80 -9.12 6.89
C ILE A 155 9.93 -7.60 6.68
N LYS A 156 9.52 -7.08 5.52
CA LYS A 156 9.47 -5.61 5.31
C LYS A 156 8.37 -4.98 6.16
N ILE A 157 7.22 -5.63 6.32
CA ILE A 157 6.15 -5.15 7.22
C ILE A 157 6.70 -5.07 8.65
N TRP A 158 7.39 -6.12 9.10
CA TRP A 158 8.03 -6.16 10.41
C TRP A 158 9.08 -5.05 10.58
N ASP A 159 10.02 -4.91 9.66
CA ASP A 159 11.08 -3.89 9.74
C ASP A 159 10.49 -2.47 9.83
N ASN A 160 9.41 -2.21 9.09
CA ASN A 160 8.73 -0.91 9.12
C ASN A 160 7.89 -0.69 10.39
N LEU A 161 7.29 -1.75 10.94
CA LEU A 161 6.65 -1.70 12.25
C LEU A 161 7.67 -1.33 13.33
N ILE A 162 8.84 -1.96 13.34
CA ILE A 162 9.92 -1.67 14.30
C ILE A 162 10.43 -0.24 14.14
N LYS A 163 10.66 0.23 12.91
CA LYS A 163 11.04 1.63 12.64
C LYS A 163 10.00 2.61 13.17
N TRP A 164 8.72 2.35 12.90
CA TRP A 164 7.64 3.20 13.37
C TRP A 164 7.55 3.24 14.90
N ILE A 165 7.69 2.11 15.58
CA ILE A 165 7.70 2.04 17.05
C ILE A 165 8.89 2.83 17.60
N SER A 166 10.06 2.66 16.99
CA SER A 166 11.29 3.35 17.41
C SER A 166 11.20 4.87 17.25
N ALA A 167 10.35 5.35 16.33
CA ALA A 167 10.10 6.77 16.12
C ALA A 167 9.07 7.37 17.09
N GLN A 168 8.36 6.56 17.90
CA GLN A 168 7.43 7.08 18.90
C GLN A 168 8.16 7.45 20.19
N GLU A 169 8.17 8.74 20.55
CA GLU A 169 8.76 9.24 21.80
C GLU A 169 7.96 8.85 23.06
N LYS A 170 6.70 8.37 22.91
CA LYS A 170 5.83 7.91 24.00
C LYS A 170 5.76 6.38 24.07
N THR A 171 5.66 5.86 25.30
CA THR A 171 5.47 4.43 25.61
C THR A 171 4.27 3.86 24.85
N LEU A 172 4.54 3.10 23.79
CA LEU A 172 3.54 2.32 23.08
C LEU A 172 2.85 1.37 24.06
N THR A 173 1.52 1.37 24.12
CA THR A 173 0.81 0.40 24.94
C THR A 173 0.95 -0.99 24.31
N LYS A 174 1.08 -2.05 25.13
CA LYS A 174 1.10 -3.44 24.66
C LYS A 174 -0.09 -3.77 23.75
N ASN A 175 -1.23 -3.13 23.98
CA ASN A 175 -2.45 -3.26 23.18
C ASN A 175 -2.30 -2.69 21.76
N GLN A 176 -1.58 -1.58 21.58
CA GLN A 176 -1.29 -1.00 20.26
C GLN A 176 -0.38 -1.93 19.45
N PHE A 177 0.66 -2.47 20.08
CA PHE A 177 1.56 -3.45 19.45
C PHE A 177 0.82 -4.71 19.03
N ASN A 178 -0.02 -5.28 19.91
CA ASN A 178 -0.79 -6.49 19.65
C ASN A 178 -1.69 -6.38 18.41
N ARG A 179 -2.23 -5.19 18.11
CA ARG A 179 -3.07 -4.96 16.92
C ARG A 179 -2.29 -5.15 15.62
N PHE A 180 -1.03 -4.75 15.56
CA PHE A 180 -0.19 -4.95 14.37
C PHE A 180 0.37 -6.33 14.26
N ILE A 181 0.67 -6.94 15.40
CA ILE A 181 1.15 -8.32 15.45
C ILE A 181 0.16 -9.29 14.84
N SER A 182 -1.15 -9.05 14.99
CA SER A 182 -2.17 -9.86 14.30
C SER A 182 -2.18 -9.70 12.77
N LEU A 183 -1.51 -8.69 12.21
CA LEU A 183 -1.45 -8.43 10.77
C LEU A 183 -0.24 -9.08 10.10
N ILE A 184 0.73 -9.59 10.87
CA ILE A 184 1.98 -10.16 10.38
C ILE A 184 1.86 -11.68 10.27
N ARG A 185 2.11 -12.21 9.07
CA ARG A 185 2.21 -13.66 8.82
C ARG A 185 3.62 -14.12 9.19
N PHE A 186 3.87 -14.38 10.46
CA PHE A 186 5.20 -14.84 10.93
C PHE A 186 5.71 -16.10 10.22
N TYR A 187 4.81 -16.98 9.78
CA TYR A 187 5.19 -18.19 9.03
C TYR A 187 5.71 -17.91 7.61
N ASP A 188 5.47 -16.71 7.08
CA ASP A 188 5.99 -16.25 5.79
C ASP A 188 7.32 -15.46 5.94
N ILE A 189 7.83 -15.31 7.16
CA ILE A 189 9.18 -14.78 7.43
C ILE A 189 10.20 -15.94 7.31
N SER A 190 11.39 -15.67 6.77
CA SER A 190 12.44 -16.70 6.69
C SER A 190 12.99 -17.05 8.08
N SER A 191 13.53 -18.26 8.29
CA SER A 191 14.13 -18.62 9.58
C SER A 191 15.33 -17.73 9.94
N GLU A 192 16.08 -17.27 8.94
CA GLU A 192 17.18 -16.32 9.09
C GLU A 192 16.67 -14.96 9.59
N ASP A 193 15.70 -14.37 8.88
CA ASP A 193 15.08 -13.10 9.27
C ASP A 193 14.39 -13.18 10.62
N TYR A 194 13.70 -14.29 10.91
CA TYR A 194 13.10 -14.50 12.23
C TYR A 194 14.16 -14.43 13.33
N PHE A 195 15.28 -15.15 13.16
CA PHE A 195 16.34 -15.21 14.17
C PHE A 195 17.01 -13.85 14.39
N HIS A 196 17.30 -13.13 13.30
CA HIS A 196 18.06 -11.87 13.37
C HIS A 196 17.20 -10.64 13.66
N LYS A 197 15.94 -10.61 13.20
CA LYS A 197 15.11 -9.39 13.21
C LYS A 197 13.87 -9.49 14.08
N VAL A 198 13.25 -10.67 14.19
CA VAL A 198 11.99 -10.84 14.95
C VAL A 198 12.26 -11.25 16.39
N LYS A 199 13.08 -12.30 16.57
CA LYS A 199 13.43 -12.88 17.87
C LYS A 199 13.95 -11.87 18.92
N PRO A 200 14.72 -10.82 18.56
CA PRO A 200 15.13 -9.80 19.52
C PRO A 200 13.96 -9.07 20.22
N TYR A 201 12.79 -8.99 19.56
CA TYR A 201 11.59 -8.32 20.08
C TYR A 201 10.55 -9.31 20.62
N LYS A 202 10.95 -10.55 20.95
CA LYS A 202 10.04 -11.61 21.42
C LYS A 202 9.19 -11.19 22.64
N GLU A 203 9.66 -10.27 23.47
CA GLU A 203 8.95 -9.80 24.67
C GLU A 203 7.59 -9.16 24.37
N PHE A 204 7.43 -8.65 23.15
CA PHE A 204 6.17 -8.10 22.70
C PHE A 204 5.20 -9.16 22.15
N LEU A 205 5.66 -10.39 21.94
CA LEU A 205 4.83 -11.54 21.57
C LEU A 205 4.36 -12.28 22.82
N SER A 206 3.16 -12.87 22.80
CA SER A 206 2.72 -13.75 23.89
C SER A 206 3.61 -15.01 23.96
N LYS A 207 3.68 -15.65 25.13
CA LYS A 207 4.49 -16.87 25.30
C LYS A 207 4.08 -17.96 24.30
N ASP A 208 2.79 -18.15 24.11
CA ASP A 208 2.25 -19.13 23.16
C ASP A 208 2.69 -18.82 21.72
N MET A 209 2.67 -17.54 21.33
CA MET A 209 3.15 -17.13 20.01
C MET A 209 4.64 -17.40 19.82
N GLN A 210 5.46 -17.07 20.84
CA GLN A 210 6.90 -17.31 20.77
C GLN A 210 7.19 -18.80 20.56
N GLU A 211 6.47 -19.67 21.29
CA GLU A 211 6.67 -21.11 21.21
C GLU A 211 6.25 -21.69 19.85
N GLU A 212 5.08 -21.30 19.33
CA GLU A 212 4.60 -21.80 18.03
C GLU A 212 5.47 -21.33 16.85
N ILE A 213 5.85 -20.05 16.83
CA ILE A 213 6.72 -19.51 15.78
C ILE A 213 8.09 -20.20 15.84
N LEU A 214 8.63 -20.42 17.04
CA LEU A 214 9.89 -21.12 17.21
C LEU A 214 9.81 -22.58 16.73
N LYS A 215 8.77 -23.32 17.10
CA LYS A 215 8.52 -24.69 16.60
C LYS A 215 8.48 -24.74 15.09
N PHE A 216 7.78 -23.79 14.46
CA PHE A 216 7.70 -23.68 13.01
C PHE A 216 9.06 -23.51 12.34
N HIS A 217 9.95 -22.69 12.90
CA HIS A 217 11.28 -22.49 12.32
C HIS A 217 12.28 -23.60 12.66
N MET A 218 12.05 -24.39 13.72
CA MET A 218 12.99 -25.41 14.19
C MET A 218 12.63 -26.84 13.80
N ILE A 219 11.35 -27.15 13.58
CA ILE A 219 10.87 -28.52 13.36
C ILE A 219 10.45 -28.66 11.89
N PRO A 220 11.15 -29.49 11.09
CA PRO A 220 10.74 -29.78 9.71
C PRO A 220 9.29 -30.29 9.67
N GLU A 221 8.53 -29.81 8.68
CA GLU A 221 7.13 -30.21 8.43
C GLU A 221 6.12 -29.89 9.54
N TYR A 222 6.53 -29.11 10.54
CA TYR A 222 5.62 -28.66 11.59
C TYR A 222 4.48 -27.79 11.03
N LYS A 223 3.25 -28.10 11.47
CA LYS A 223 2.04 -27.36 11.11
C LYS A 223 1.57 -26.56 12.33
N PRO A 224 1.53 -25.22 12.26
CA PRO A 224 1.09 -24.41 13.37
C PRO A 224 -0.36 -24.69 13.76
N ILE A 225 -0.65 -24.69 15.06
CA ILE A 225 -1.96 -25.08 15.62
C ILE A 225 -2.79 -23.84 15.96
N LEU A 226 -2.14 -22.72 16.32
CA LEU A 226 -2.81 -21.48 16.72
C LEU A 226 -3.52 -20.77 15.54
N VAL A 227 -4.84 -20.63 15.66
CA VAL A 227 -5.77 -20.09 14.64
C VAL A 227 -5.72 -18.56 14.50
N ASN A 228 -5.08 -17.86 15.44
CA ASN A 228 -4.99 -16.39 15.44
C ASN A 228 -3.89 -15.83 14.53
N PHE A 229 -3.18 -16.70 13.80
CA PHE A 229 -2.23 -16.28 12.79
C PHE A 229 -2.88 -16.36 11.42
N LEU A 230 -2.75 -15.28 10.65
CA LEU A 230 -3.09 -15.30 9.24
C LEU A 230 -2.31 -16.47 8.59
N PRO A 231 -3.00 -17.41 7.92
CA PRO A 231 -2.32 -18.53 7.27
C PRO A 231 -1.32 -18.00 6.24
N ARG A 232 -0.27 -18.79 5.96
CA ARG A 232 0.71 -18.47 4.90
C ARG A 232 -0.03 -18.02 3.64
N ARG A 233 0.46 -16.97 2.98
CA ARG A 233 0.05 -16.73 1.60
C ARG A 233 0.46 -17.97 0.83
N ASN A 234 -0.53 -18.67 0.30
CA ASN A 234 -0.34 -20.02 -0.23
C ASN A 234 0.35 -19.95 -1.60
N TYR A 235 1.62 -19.53 -1.62
CA TYR A 235 2.53 -19.74 -2.74
C TYR A 235 3.28 -21.04 -2.45
N SER A 236 2.60 -22.17 -2.64
CA SER A 236 3.15 -23.50 -2.41
C SER A 236 4.24 -23.91 -3.43
N VAL A 237 4.69 -22.98 -4.28
CA VAL A 237 5.65 -23.25 -5.35
C VAL A 237 7.06 -22.97 -4.89
N THR A 238 7.83 -24.04 -4.72
CA THR A 238 9.29 -23.95 -4.63
C THR A 238 9.87 -23.76 -6.05
N SER A 239 10.68 -22.72 -6.24
CA SER A 239 11.44 -22.47 -7.46
C SER A 239 12.91 -22.26 -7.13
N ILE A 240 13.79 -22.66 -8.04
CA ILE A 240 15.24 -22.47 -7.92
C ILE A 240 15.67 -21.15 -8.59
N LEU A 241 14.86 -20.65 -9.53
CA LEU A 241 15.19 -19.47 -10.34
C LEU A 241 14.62 -18.18 -9.76
N ILE A 242 13.48 -18.26 -9.10
CA ILE A 242 12.69 -17.12 -8.65
C ILE A 242 12.17 -17.35 -7.23
N ASN A 243 11.93 -16.27 -6.50
CA ASN A 243 11.43 -16.28 -5.13
C ASN A 243 9.98 -15.72 -5.07
N GLN A 244 9.47 -15.51 -3.86
CA GLN A 244 8.11 -14.99 -3.64
C GLN A 244 7.89 -13.60 -4.27
N ASP A 245 8.90 -12.75 -4.28
CA ASP A 245 8.80 -11.39 -4.83
C ASP A 245 8.54 -11.39 -6.34
N HIS A 246 9.11 -12.37 -7.05
CA HIS A 246 8.84 -12.56 -8.47
C HIS A 246 7.39 -12.99 -8.72
N PHE A 247 6.87 -13.95 -7.95
CA PHE A 247 5.47 -14.38 -8.07
C PHE A 247 4.50 -13.22 -7.79
N ALA A 248 4.82 -12.40 -6.80
CA ALA A 248 4.12 -11.17 -6.50
C ALA A 248 4.11 -10.17 -7.66
N LEU A 249 5.23 -10.01 -8.35
CA LEU A 249 5.32 -9.14 -9.51
C LEU A 249 4.53 -9.70 -10.70
N PHE A 250 4.68 -10.99 -10.98
CA PHE A 250 3.99 -11.66 -12.09
C PHE A 250 2.47 -11.63 -11.93
N ALA A 251 1.95 -11.87 -10.73
CA ALA A 251 0.51 -11.74 -10.46
C ALA A 251 -0.01 -10.33 -10.81
N ASN A 252 0.78 -9.29 -10.53
CA ASN A 252 0.42 -7.91 -10.85
C ASN A 252 0.39 -7.63 -12.36
N TRP A 253 1.30 -8.24 -13.12
CA TRP A 253 1.31 -8.11 -14.57
C TRP A 253 0.14 -8.85 -15.22
N ILE A 254 -0.23 -10.02 -14.69
CA ILE A 254 -1.30 -10.87 -15.21
C ILE A 254 -2.67 -10.26 -14.97
N ASP A 255 -3.00 -9.90 -13.74
CA ASP A 255 -4.34 -9.47 -13.38
C ASP A 255 -4.40 -8.02 -12.92
N ARG A 256 -4.59 -7.11 -13.89
CA ARG A 256 -4.85 -5.68 -13.65
C ARG A 256 -6.17 -5.41 -12.90
N LYS A 257 -7.00 -6.43 -12.65
CA LYS A 257 -8.30 -6.35 -11.97
C LYS A 257 -8.31 -6.98 -10.57
N HIS A 258 -7.14 -7.24 -9.99
CA HIS A 258 -6.96 -7.52 -8.55
C HIS A 258 -7.58 -8.84 -8.03
N ARG A 259 -7.47 -9.96 -8.76
CA ARG A 259 -7.75 -11.29 -8.17
C ARG A 259 -6.47 -12.00 -7.76
N TYR A 260 -6.62 -12.88 -6.77
CA TYR A 260 -5.57 -13.76 -6.28
C TYR A 260 -5.11 -14.74 -7.37
N CYS A 261 -3.84 -14.69 -7.75
CA CYS A 261 -3.23 -15.69 -8.63
C CYS A 261 -2.54 -16.78 -7.81
N ASN A 262 -3.00 -18.02 -7.97
CA ASN A 262 -2.33 -19.19 -7.42
C ASN A 262 -1.37 -19.78 -8.46
N PHE A 263 -0.06 -19.80 -8.16
CA PHE A 263 0.92 -20.44 -9.02
C PHE A 263 1.07 -21.91 -8.66
N ILE A 264 1.23 -22.77 -9.66
CA ILE A 264 1.47 -24.20 -9.51
C ILE A 264 2.63 -24.59 -10.43
N LEU A 265 3.63 -25.31 -9.91
CA LEU A 265 4.75 -25.79 -10.72
C LEU A 265 4.34 -26.96 -11.61
N LEU A 266 4.23 -26.71 -12.91
CA LEU A 266 3.93 -27.74 -13.90
C LEU A 266 5.18 -28.51 -14.35
N TYR A 267 6.23 -27.77 -14.73
CA TYR A 267 7.44 -28.30 -15.36
C TYR A 267 8.71 -27.65 -14.80
N ARG A 268 9.75 -28.45 -14.61
CA ARG A 268 11.10 -27.99 -14.29
C ARG A 268 12.10 -28.83 -15.08
N ALA A 269 12.87 -28.20 -15.96
CA ALA A 269 13.78 -28.91 -16.87
C ALA A 269 14.82 -29.80 -16.17
N SER A 270 15.27 -29.45 -14.96
CA SER A 270 16.18 -30.27 -14.16
C SER A 270 15.52 -31.49 -13.50
N ARG A 271 14.18 -31.52 -13.38
CA ARG A 271 13.38 -32.61 -12.80
C ARG A 271 12.75 -33.48 -13.89
N ASP A 272 12.19 -32.84 -14.92
CA ASP A 272 11.34 -33.48 -15.91
C ASP A 272 12.07 -33.76 -17.24
N GLY A 273 13.32 -33.32 -17.39
CA GLY A 273 14.10 -33.45 -18.61
C GLY A 273 14.01 -32.22 -19.51
N LYS A 274 15.00 -32.03 -20.39
CA LYS A 274 15.17 -30.84 -21.25
C LYS A 274 14.67 -31.07 -22.68
N THR A 275 13.48 -31.62 -22.85
CA THR A 275 12.90 -31.90 -24.18
C THR A 275 11.56 -31.19 -24.35
N ALA A 276 11.23 -30.82 -25.60
CA ALA A 276 9.92 -30.27 -25.92
C ALA A 276 8.79 -31.25 -25.55
N ALA A 277 8.98 -32.55 -25.81
CA ALA A 277 8.03 -33.60 -25.42
C ALA A 277 7.76 -33.62 -23.91
N ALA A 278 8.79 -33.48 -23.07
CA ALA A 278 8.61 -33.43 -21.62
C ALA A 278 7.85 -32.17 -21.16
N PHE A 279 8.08 -31.03 -21.82
CA PHE A 279 7.32 -29.81 -21.57
C PHE A 279 5.83 -29.99 -21.94
N HIS A 280 5.54 -30.41 -23.17
CA HIS A 280 4.17 -30.61 -23.65
C HIS A 280 3.41 -31.63 -22.79
N ASN A 281 4.04 -32.74 -22.40
CA ASN A 281 3.43 -33.72 -21.47
C ASN A 281 2.99 -33.12 -20.13
N ARG A 282 3.62 -32.05 -19.67
CA ARG A 282 3.31 -31.39 -18.39
C ARG A 282 2.38 -30.18 -18.55
N CYS A 283 2.54 -29.42 -19.63
CA CYS A 283 1.98 -28.08 -19.78
C CYS A 283 0.78 -28.00 -20.73
N ASP A 284 0.60 -28.94 -21.65
CA ASP A 284 -0.54 -28.94 -22.56
C ASP A 284 -1.86 -29.06 -21.80
N ASN A 285 -2.87 -28.29 -22.24
CA ASN A 285 -4.22 -28.28 -21.67
C ASN A 285 -4.28 -27.90 -20.17
N ARG A 286 -3.26 -27.20 -19.64
CA ARG A 286 -3.22 -26.74 -18.24
C ARG A 286 -3.73 -25.31 -18.02
N GLY A 287 -4.18 -24.65 -19.08
CA GLY A 287 -4.64 -23.26 -19.01
C GLY A 287 -3.48 -22.26 -19.03
N ALA A 288 -3.67 -21.12 -18.38
CA ALA A 288 -2.70 -20.03 -18.38
C ALA A 288 -1.37 -20.45 -17.70
N THR A 289 -0.25 -20.05 -18.30
CA THR A 289 1.08 -20.43 -17.83
C THR A 289 2.06 -19.28 -17.88
N ILE A 290 3.03 -19.29 -16.96
CA ILE A 290 4.21 -18.44 -17.03
C ILE A 290 5.45 -19.32 -17.14
N VAL A 291 6.31 -19.00 -18.11
CA VAL A 291 7.57 -19.70 -18.35
C VAL A 291 8.69 -18.78 -17.90
N VAL A 292 9.64 -19.32 -17.12
CA VAL A 292 10.82 -18.57 -16.65
C VAL A 292 12.07 -19.36 -17.01
N VAL A 293 13.01 -18.69 -17.66
CA VAL A 293 14.32 -19.22 -18.03
C VAL A 293 15.42 -18.35 -17.45
N LYS A 294 16.54 -18.97 -17.07
CA LYS A 294 17.75 -18.28 -16.62
C LYS A 294 18.82 -18.37 -17.70
N ILE A 295 19.44 -17.24 -18.02
CA ILE A 295 20.55 -17.19 -18.97
C ILE A 295 21.79 -17.82 -18.32
N LYS A 296 22.51 -18.64 -19.09
CA LYS A 296 23.67 -19.38 -18.57
C LYS A 296 24.76 -18.40 -18.14
N ASN A 297 25.38 -18.66 -16.99
CA ASN A 297 26.49 -17.87 -16.43
C ASN A 297 26.14 -16.40 -16.14
N SER A 298 24.88 -16.08 -15.87
CA SER A 298 24.46 -14.75 -15.41
C SER A 298 23.30 -14.84 -14.43
N GLU A 299 22.95 -13.75 -13.76
CA GLU A 299 21.72 -13.65 -12.96
C GLU A 299 20.51 -13.14 -13.78
N GLN A 300 20.65 -13.04 -15.11
CA GLN A 300 19.56 -12.65 -15.99
C GLN A 300 18.52 -13.76 -16.08
N ILE A 301 17.25 -13.35 -16.00
CA ILE A 301 16.11 -14.22 -16.27
C ILE A 301 15.22 -13.59 -17.34
N ALA A 302 14.58 -14.43 -18.13
CA ALA A 302 13.61 -14.04 -19.14
C ALA A 302 12.44 -14.99 -19.13
N GLY A 303 11.34 -14.61 -19.78
CA GLY A 303 10.17 -15.46 -19.81
C GLY A 303 8.99 -14.83 -20.50
N GLY A 304 7.85 -15.51 -20.37
CA GLY A 304 6.60 -15.05 -20.93
C GLY A 304 5.40 -15.65 -20.22
N TYR A 305 4.31 -14.90 -20.22
CA TYR A 305 3.01 -15.34 -19.78
C TYR A 305 2.12 -15.59 -21.00
N ASN A 306 1.53 -16.78 -21.04
CA ASN A 306 0.50 -17.15 -22.01
C ASN A 306 -0.83 -17.35 -21.25
N PRO A 307 -1.85 -16.51 -21.49
CA PRO A 307 -3.18 -16.69 -20.90
C PRO A 307 -3.95 -17.85 -21.55
N LEU A 308 -3.53 -18.28 -22.74
CA LEU A 308 -4.10 -19.41 -23.45
C LEU A 308 -3.38 -20.69 -23.06
N SER A 309 -4.06 -21.82 -23.18
CA SER A 309 -3.44 -23.11 -22.95
C SER A 309 -2.52 -23.51 -24.11
N TRP A 310 -1.38 -24.08 -23.76
CA TRP A 310 -0.54 -24.85 -24.69
C TRP A 310 -1.31 -26.05 -25.23
N ASP A 311 -1.01 -26.42 -26.48
CA ASP A 311 -1.40 -27.68 -27.10
C ASP A 311 -0.37 -28.09 -28.17
N SER A 312 -0.53 -29.30 -28.67
CA SER A 312 0.32 -29.87 -29.73
C SER A 312 -0.30 -29.74 -31.13
N SER A 313 -1.24 -28.81 -31.35
CA SER A 313 -1.92 -28.64 -32.64
C SER A 313 -1.05 -28.00 -33.72
N GLY A 314 0.02 -27.29 -33.32
CA GLY A 314 0.85 -26.49 -34.23
C GLY A 314 0.14 -25.24 -34.77
N SER A 315 -1.02 -24.87 -34.22
CA SER A 315 -1.77 -23.69 -34.64
C SER A 315 -1.33 -22.44 -33.86
N ASN A 316 -1.23 -21.31 -34.57
CA ASN A 316 -0.98 -20.03 -33.93
C ASN A 316 -2.24 -19.53 -33.23
N LYS A 317 -2.06 -18.95 -32.04
CA LYS A 317 -3.15 -18.29 -31.29
C LYS A 317 -2.83 -16.82 -31.08
N SER A 318 -3.88 -16.00 -30.99
CA SER A 318 -3.74 -14.56 -30.78
C SER A 318 -4.38 -14.14 -29.47
N THR A 319 -3.69 -13.30 -28.72
CA THR A 319 -4.19 -12.67 -27.51
C THR A 319 -3.45 -11.36 -27.24
N LYS A 320 -4.14 -10.40 -26.64
CA LYS A 320 -3.56 -9.13 -26.15
C LYS A 320 -3.15 -9.21 -24.68
N GLU A 321 -3.45 -10.32 -24.02
CA GLU A 321 -3.21 -10.53 -22.58
C GLU A 321 -1.89 -11.26 -22.31
N SER A 322 -1.17 -11.71 -23.35
CA SER A 322 0.17 -12.27 -23.21
C SER A 322 1.23 -11.17 -23.08
N PHE A 323 2.34 -11.50 -22.41
CA PHE A 323 3.49 -10.62 -22.31
C PHE A 323 4.79 -11.42 -22.25
N LEU A 324 5.87 -10.78 -22.69
CA LEU A 324 7.25 -11.22 -22.47
C LEU A 324 7.91 -10.35 -21.42
N PHE A 325 8.87 -10.91 -20.69
CA PHE A 325 9.64 -10.14 -19.72
C PHE A 325 11.11 -10.54 -19.70
N ASN A 326 11.95 -9.62 -19.21
CA ASN A 326 13.33 -9.88 -18.84
C ASN A 326 13.72 -9.12 -17.56
N PHE A 327 14.73 -9.62 -16.87
CA PHE A 327 15.45 -8.96 -15.79
C PHE A 327 16.93 -9.00 -16.11
N MET A 328 17.62 -7.86 -15.99
CA MET A 328 19.08 -7.81 -16.17
C MET A 328 19.82 -8.43 -14.98
N ASP A 329 19.18 -8.40 -13.81
CA ASP A 329 19.56 -9.18 -12.63
C ASP A 329 18.26 -9.60 -11.92
N LYS A 330 18.06 -10.90 -11.70
CA LYS A 330 16.87 -11.44 -11.02
C LYS A 330 16.69 -10.89 -9.59
N ASN A 331 17.74 -10.37 -8.95
CA ASN A 331 17.67 -9.80 -7.61
C ASN A 331 17.37 -8.28 -7.65
N ASP A 332 17.53 -7.63 -8.81
CA ASP A 332 17.18 -6.23 -9.03
C ASP A 332 15.85 -6.10 -9.79
N PHE A 333 14.77 -5.87 -9.05
CA PHE A 333 13.42 -5.73 -9.59
C PHE A 333 13.21 -4.47 -10.43
N GLN A 334 14.07 -3.45 -10.30
CA GLN A 334 14.01 -2.25 -11.15
C GLN A 334 14.54 -2.54 -12.56
N SER A 335 15.33 -3.60 -12.72
CA SER A 335 15.82 -4.06 -14.02
C SER A 335 14.77 -4.79 -14.86
N ALA A 336 13.55 -4.98 -14.33
CA ALA A 336 12.49 -5.73 -14.97
C ALA A 336 11.88 -4.95 -16.15
N ASN A 337 11.92 -5.53 -17.34
CA ASN A 337 11.21 -5.03 -18.51
C ASN A 337 10.09 -5.98 -18.90
N VAL A 338 8.91 -5.43 -19.23
CA VAL A 338 7.75 -6.19 -19.69
C VAL A 338 7.21 -5.60 -20.99
N VAL A 339 6.92 -6.46 -21.96
CA VAL A 339 6.36 -6.09 -23.26
C VAL A 339 5.10 -6.89 -23.49
N ASN A 340 3.97 -6.19 -23.64
CA ASN A 340 2.67 -6.82 -23.89
C ASN A 340 2.50 -7.11 -25.38
N SER A 341 1.80 -8.20 -25.66
CA SER A 341 1.38 -8.53 -27.02
C SER A 341 0.44 -7.48 -27.61
N LYS A 342 0.54 -7.27 -28.92
CA LYS A 342 -0.38 -6.39 -29.68
C LYS A 342 -1.62 -7.14 -30.19
N GLY A 343 -1.69 -8.46 -30.02
CA GLY A 343 -2.81 -9.28 -30.51
C GLY A 343 -2.85 -9.39 -32.03
N ASP A 344 -1.69 -9.45 -32.68
CA ASP A 344 -1.56 -9.87 -34.06
C ASP A 344 -1.68 -11.39 -34.20
N GLN A 345 -1.74 -11.88 -35.43
CA GLN A 345 -1.91 -13.31 -35.76
C GLN A 345 -0.70 -14.20 -35.38
N TYR A 346 0.35 -13.62 -34.78
CA TYR A 346 1.60 -14.30 -34.40
C TYR A 346 1.96 -14.09 -32.91
N SER A 347 0.96 -13.74 -32.09
CA SER A 347 1.15 -13.16 -30.75
C SER A 347 1.58 -14.10 -29.62
N LEU A 348 2.01 -15.33 -29.92
CA LEU A 348 2.80 -16.31 -29.15
C LEU A 348 2.24 -17.74 -29.32
N VAL A 349 3.18 -18.67 -29.53
CA VAL A 349 3.00 -20.12 -29.76
C VAL A 349 2.44 -20.81 -28.54
#